data_AF-J9SA66-F1
#
_entry.id   AF-J9SA66-F1
#
_cell.length_a   1.000
_cell.length_b   1.000
_cell.length_c   1.000
_cell.angle_alpha   90.00
_cell.angle_beta   90.00
_cell.angle_gamma   90.00
#
_symmetry.space_group_name_H-M   'P 1'
#
loop_
_entity.id
_entity.type
_entity.pdbx_description
1 polymer ?
#
loop_
_entity_poly.entity_id
_entity_poly.type
_entity_poly.pdbx_seq_one_letter_code
_entity_poly.pdbx_strand_id
1 'polypeptide(L)'
;MADENISETAQFAPDVVAAVLAHMNDDHADDSLLICRTLGGRPDATAAVMTGFDHEAATFDVSVPDGVAGVRLAWDRPVRDRADVRVAVVAMFRAAQERSGAPS
;
A
#
# COMPACT_ATOMS: atom_id res chain seq x y z
N MET A 1 -18.59 23.82 -21.26
CA MET A 1 -17.22 23.32 -21.40
C MET A 1 -16.64 23.31 -20.00
N ALA A 2 -16.76 22.17 -19.32
CA ALA A 2 -15.94 21.88 -18.15
C ALA A 2 -14.94 20.83 -18.65
N ASP A 3 -13.66 21.17 -18.55
CA ASP A 3 -12.53 20.32 -18.89
C ASP A 3 -12.61 19.02 -18.08
N GLU A 4 -13.01 17.95 -18.77
CA GLU A 4 -12.99 16.59 -18.26
C GLU A 4 -11.55 16.08 -18.39
N ASN A 5 -10.62 16.68 -17.63
CA ASN A 5 -9.25 16.18 -17.55
C ASN A 5 -9.22 15.01 -16.56
N ILE A 6 -9.84 13.90 -16.96
CA ILE A 6 -9.73 12.61 -16.28
C ILE A 6 -8.30 12.12 -16.57
N SER A 7 -7.39 12.25 -15.60
CA SER A 7 -6.15 11.47 -15.64
C SER A 7 -6.55 9.99 -15.69
N GLU A 8 -6.25 9.32 -16.80
CA GLU A 8 -6.51 7.89 -17.05
C GLU A 8 -5.64 7.00 -16.14
N THR A 9 -5.92 6.99 -14.84
CA THR A 9 -5.57 5.88 -13.95
C THR A 9 -6.68 4.84 -14.08
N ALA A 10 -6.33 3.59 -14.39
CA ALA A 10 -7.30 2.50 -14.37
C ALA A 10 -7.99 2.45 -13.00
N GLN A 11 -9.25 2.89 -12.95
CA GLN A 11 -9.96 3.08 -11.69
C GLN A 11 -10.58 1.76 -11.26
N PHE A 12 -10.15 1.25 -10.11
CA PHE A 12 -10.79 0.11 -9.46
C PHE A 12 -12.20 0.49 -9.03
N ALA A 13 -13.13 -0.46 -9.13
CA ALA A 13 -14.48 -0.25 -8.61
C ALA A 13 -14.42 0.09 -7.10
N PRO A 14 -15.18 1.09 -6.61
CA PRO A 14 -15.06 1.55 -5.23
C PRO A 14 -15.26 0.45 -4.17
N ASP A 15 -16.14 -0.51 -4.45
CA ASP A 15 -16.38 -1.68 -3.60
C ASP A 15 -15.18 -2.62 -3.56
N VAL A 16 -14.46 -2.79 -4.68
CA VAL A 16 -13.21 -3.55 -4.74
C VAL A 16 -12.14 -2.88 -3.90
N VAL A 17 -11.99 -1.55 -4.02
CA VAL A 17 -11.03 -0.79 -3.20
C VAL A 17 -11.36 -0.96 -1.72
N ALA A 18 -12.61 -0.68 -1.32
CA ALA A 18 -13.03 -0.80 0.07
C ALA A 18 -12.79 -2.21 0.63
N ALA A 19 -13.12 -3.26 -0.13
CA ALA A 19 -12.93 -4.64 0.31
C ALA A 19 -11.46 -5.08 0.36
N VAL A 20 -10.56 -4.44 -0.37
CA VAL A 20 -9.10 -4.67 -0.25
C VAL A 20 -8.56 -3.93 0.96
N LEU A 21 -8.93 -2.65 1.13
CA LEU A 21 -8.48 -1.85 2.27
C LEU A 21 -8.92 -2.46 3.61
N ALA A 22 -10.18 -2.89 3.71
CA ALA A 22 -10.67 -3.56 4.92
C ALA A 22 -9.84 -4.81 5.25
N HIS A 23 -9.64 -5.70 4.27
CA HIS A 23 -8.84 -6.91 4.46
C HIS A 23 -7.39 -6.60 4.86
N MET A 24 -6.74 -5.64 4.20
CA MET A 24 -5.36 -5.26 4.52
C MET A 24 -5.25 -4.67 5.93
N ASN A 25 -6.20 -3.83 6.33
CA ASN A 25 -6.16 -3.16 7.62
C ASN A 25 -6.60 -4.06 8.78
N ASP A 26 -7.47 -5.03 8.53
CA ASP A 26 -7.97 -5.95 9.55
C ASP A 26 -7.02 -7.15 9.76
N ASP A 27 -6.51 -7.74 8.68
CA ASP A 27 -5.75 -8.99 8.74
C ASP A 27 -4.23 -8.80 8.58
N HIS A 28 -3.79 -7.67 8.00
CA HIS A 28 -2.41 -7.45 7.54
C HIS A 28 -1.81 -6.10 7.98
N ALA A 29 -2.27 -5.54 9.11
CA ALA A 29 -1.76 -4.27 9.63
C ALA A 29 -0.25 -4.34 9.96
N ASP A 30 0.20 -5.44 10.56
CA ASP A 30 1.62 -5.65 10.91
C ASP A 30 2.49 -5.83 9.66
N ASP A 31 1.98 -6.49 8.62
CA ASP A 31 2.67 -6.63 7.33
C ASP A 31 2.82 -5.26 6.66
N SER A 32 1.76 -4.44 6.70
CA SER A 32 1.77 -3.07 6.19
C SER A 32 2.78 -2.20 6.95
N LEU A 33 2.88 -2.37 8.27
CA LEU A 33 3.87 -1.68 9.10
C LEU A 33 5.29 -2.09 8.73
N LEU A 34 5.57 -3.39 8.54
CA LEU A 34 6.89 -3.86 8.11
C LEU A 34 7.26 -3.29 6.74
N ILE A 35 6.34 -3.32 5.78
CA ILE A 35 6.52 -2.72 4.45
C ILE A 35 6.87 -1.22 4.56
N CYS A 36 6.09 -0.46 5.34
CA CYS A 36 6.32 0.99 5.46
C CYS A 36 7.62 1.33 6.20
N ARG A 37 8.00 0.54 7.21
CA ARG A 37 9.27 0.71 7.93
C ARG A 37 10.48 0.49 7.04
N THR A 38 10.41 -0.49 6.15
CA THR A 38 11.55 -0.97 5.36
C THR A 38 11.61 -0.32 3.99
N LEU A 39 10.52 -0.41 3.21
CA LEU A 39 10.44 0.09 1.85
C LEU A 39 9.97 1.55 1.81
N GLY A 40 9.09 1.93 2.74
CA GLY A 40 8.55 3.30 2.86
C GLY A 40 9.51 4.32 3.48
N GLY A 41 10.68 3.90 3.96
CA GLY A 41 11.66 4.80 4.58
C GLY A 41 11.19 5.41 5.90
N ARG A 42 10.24 4.76 6.59
CA ARG A 42 9.70 5.20 7.89
C ARG A 42 10.06 4.22 9.01
N PRO A 43 11.36 4.00 9.31
CA PRO A 43 11.80 2.99 10.28
C PRO A 43 11.25 3.23 11.69
N ASP A 44 10.86 4.46 12.00
CA ASP A 44 10.25 4.92 13.25
C ASP A 44 8.73 4.76 13.31
N ALA A 45 8.07 4.32 12.23
CA ALA A 45 6.63 4.10 12.21
C ALA A 45 6.20 3.11 13.29
N THR A 46 5.06 3.34 13.94
CA THR A 46 4.50 2.48 14.99
C THR A 46 3.20 1.80 14.56
N ALA A 47 2.54 2.31 13.54
CA ALA A 47 1.38 1.70 12.88
C ALA A 47 1.35 2.13 11.40
N ALA A 48 0.68 1.34 10.57
CA ALA A 48 0.41 1.69 9.18
C ALA A 48 -1.01 1.28 8.82
N VAL A 49 -1.73 2.17 8.12
CA VAL A 49 -3.08 1.93 7.59
C VAL A 49 -3.01 2.15 6.10
N MET A 50 -3.41 1.15 5.31
CA MET A 50 -3.59 1.32 3.88
C MET A 50 -4.83 2.18 3.64
N THR A 51 -4.66 3.32 2.98
CA THR A 51 -5.73 4.30 2.72
C THR A 51 -6.21 4.28 1.27
N GLY A 52 -5.44 3.68 0.37
CA GLY A 52 -5.81 3.57 -1.02
C GLY A 52 -4.78 2.86 -1.87
N PHE A 53 -5.13 2.67 -3.14
CA PHE A 53 -4.21 2.27 -4.19
C PHE A 53 -4.75 2.65 -5.55
N ASP A 54 -3.84 2.71 -6.52
CA ASP A 54 -4.16 2.82 -7.94
C ASP A 54 -3.33 1.79 -8.73
N HIS A 55 -3.34 1.92 -10.05
CA HIS A 55 -2.64 1.01 -10.95
C HIS A 55 -1.10 0.99 -10.77
N GLU A 56 -0.51 2.00 -10.12
CA GLU A 56 0.95 2.16 -9.98
C GLU A 56 1.44 2.03 -8.54
N ALA A 57 0.63 2.37 -7.54
CA ALA A 57 1.10 2.35 -6.15
C ALA A 57 0.02 2.03 -5.11
N ALA A 58 0.47 1.51 -3.98
CA ALA A 58 -0.24 1.57 -2.70
C ALA A 58 -0.02 2.93 -2.02
N THR A 59 -1.01 3.37 -1.25
CA THR A 59 -0.92 4.54 -0.37
C THR A 59 -1.27 4.13 1.06
N PHE A 60 -0.44 4.58 2.00
CA PHE A 60 -0.55 4.30 3.42
C PHE A 60 -0.46 5.60 4.22
N ASP A 61 -1.17 5.65 5.33
CA ASP A 61 -0.89 6.58 6.42
C ASP A 61 -0.13 5.82 7.50
N VAL A 62 1.01 6.36 7.90
CA VAL A 62 1.84 5.78 8.96
C VAL A 62 1.84 6.68 10.20
N SER A 63 1.67 6.07 11.36
CA SER A 63 1.87 6.76 12.65
C SER A 63 3.35 6.76 12.98
N VAL A 64 3.92 7.94 13.23
CA VAL A 64 5.30 8.17 13.67
C VAL A 64 5.27 9.04 14.95
N PRO A 65 6.37 9.19 15.70
CA PRO A 65 6.39 10.02 16.91
C PRO A 65 5.91 11.46 16.68
N ASP A 66 6.18 12.02 15.50
CA ASP A 66 5.84 13.40 15.13
C ASP A 66 4.43 13.56 14.54
N GLY A 67 3.63 12.48 14.48
CA GLY A 67 2.25 12.51 13.96
C GLY A 67 1.97 11.44 12.90
N VAL A 68 1.13 11.78 11.93
CA VAL A 68 0.79 10.87 10.81
C VAL A 68 1.47 11.38 9.54
N ALA A 69 1.98 10.46 8.73
CA ALA A 69 2.55 10.79 7.44
C ALA A 69 2.12 9.85 6.33
N GLY A 70 1.88 10.42 5.15
CA GLY A 70 1.58 9.65 3.95
C GLY A 70 2.82 8.98 3.36
N VAL A 71 2.66 7.72 2.97
CA VAL A 71 3.65 6.89 2.27
C VAL A 71 2.99 6.35 1.01
N ARG A 72 3.62 6.59 -0.14
CA ARG A 72 3.21 6.01 -1.44
C ARG A 72 4.29 5.06 -1.92
N LEU A 73 3.92 3.82 -2.18
CA LEU A 73 4.85 2.77 -2.59
C LEU A 73 4.45 2.24 -3.95
N ALA A 74 5.34 2.43 -4.93
CA ALA A 74 5.16 1.87 -6.27
C ALA A 74 5.13 0.35 -6.21
N TRP A 75 4.18 -0.25 -6.92
CA TRP A 75 4.16 -1.68 -7.19
C TRP A 75 5.41 -2.09 -7.98
N ASP A 76 5.77 -3.37 -7.91
CA ASP A 76 6.80 -3.96 -8.77
C ASP A 76 6.36 -4.03 -10.25
N ARG A 77 5.05 -4.01 -10.48
CA ARG A 77 4.41 -3.98 -11.80
C ARG A 77 3.04 -3.30 -11.71
N PRO A 78 2.51 -2.74 -12.81
CA PRO A 78 1.15 -2.22 -12.81
C PRO A 78 0.13 -3.29 -12.43
N VAL A 79 -0.84 -2.89 -11.61
CA VAL A 79 -1.95 -3.75 -11.14
C VAL A 79 -3.25 -3.35 -11.83
N ARG A 80 -4.07 -4.35 -12.21
CA ARG A 80 -5.29 -4.12 -13.01
C ARG A 80 -6.56 -4.64 -12.34
N ASP A 81 -6.41 -5.60 -11.44
CA ASP A 81 -7.51 -6.21 -10.70
C ASP A 81 -7.08 -6.58 -9.27
N ARG A 82 -8.01 -7.14 -8.49
CA ARG A 82 -7.76 -7.55 -7.11
C ARG A 82 -6.69 -8.65 -7.00
N ALA A 83 -6.60 -9.54 -7.99
CA ALA A 83 -5.61 -10.61 -7.97
C ALA A 83 -4.21 -10.05 -8.16
N ASP A 84 -4.06 -9.07 -9.04
CA ASP A 84 -2.81 -8.32 -9.22
C ASP A 84 -2.38 -7.60 -7.94
N VAL A 85 -3.30 -6.88 -7.28
CA VAL A 85 -3.02 -6.18 -6.01
C VAL A 85 -2.49 -7.15 -4.96
N ARG A 86 -3.14 -8.31 -4.80
CA ARG A 86 -2.70 -9.34 -3.86
C ARG A 86 -1.28 -9.81 -4.17
N VAL A 87 -0.96 -10.08 -5.43
CA VAL A 87 0.38 -10.52 -5.84
C VAL A 87 1.41 -9.43 -5.55
N ALA A 88 1.12 -8.17 -5.87
CA ALA A 88 2.02 -7.04 -5.66
C ALA A 88 2.28 -6.77 -4.16
N VAL A 89 1.26 -6.84 -3.32
CA VAL A 89 1.41 -6.69 -1.85
C VAL A 89 2.29 -7.79 -1.27
N VAL A 90 2.09 -9.05 -1.68
CA VAL A 90 2.94 -10.16 -1.23
C VAL A 90 4.39 -9.97 -1.67
N ALA A 91 4.62 -9.45 -2.88
CA ALA A 91 5.96 -9.12 -3.36
C ALA A 91 6.62 -8.02 -2.50
N MET A 92 5.90 -6.94 -2.17
CA MET A 92 6.38 -5.90 -1.25
C MET A 92 6.73 -6.47 0.12
N PHE A 93 5.85 -7.32 0.69
CA PHE A 93 6.09 -7.92 1.99
C PHE A 93 7.36 -8.78 2.01
N ARG A 94 7.56 -9.62 0.99
CA ARG A 94 8.78 -10.42 0.86
C ARG A 94 10.04 -9.56 0.74
N ALA A 95 10.00 -8.52 -0.09
CA ALA A 95 11.11 -7.57 -0.22
C ALA A 95 11.40 -6.84 1.12
N ALA A 96 10.36 -6.54 1.90
CA ALA A 96 10.47 -5.96 3.23
C ALA A 96 11.11 -6.92 4.25
N GLN A 97 10.74 -8.21 4.23
CA GLN A 97 11.37 -9.25 5.03
C GLN A 97 12.86 -9.41 4.70
N GLU A 98 13.19 -9.52 3.40
CA GLU A 98 14.56 -9.62 2.92
C GLU A 98 15.42 -8.43 3.37
N ARG A 99 14.87 -7.21 3.29
CA ARG A 99 15.56 -5.98 3.70
C ARG A 99 15.68 -5.82 5.22
N SER A 100 14.73 -6.33 5.99
CA SER A 100 14.78 -6.29 7.46
C SER A 100 15.65 -7.39 8.07
N GLY A 101 16.03 -8.41 7.28
CA GLY A 101 16.75 -9.58 7.76
C GLY A 101 15.88 -10.54 8.57
N ALA A 102 14.55 -10.35 8.58
CA ALA A 102 13.61 -11.27 9.19
C ALA A 102 13.36 -12.47 8.26
N PRO A 103 13.71 -13.71 8.65
CA PRO A 103 13.34 -14.89 7.86
C PRO A 103 11.82 -15.13 7.92
N SER A 104 11.28 -15.71 6.83
CA SER A 104 9.87 -16.07 6.67
C SER A 104 9.39 -17.17 7.61
#